data_AF-A0A523V8H4-F1
#
_entry.id   AF-A0A523V8H4-F1
#
_cell.length_a   1.000
_cell.length_b   1.000
_cell.length_c   1.000
_cell.angle_alpha   90.00
_cell.angle_beta   90.00
_cell.angle_gamma   90.00
#
_symmetry.space_group_name_H-M   'P 1'
#
loop_
_entity.id
_entity.type
_entity.pdbx_description
1 polymer ?
#
loop_
_entity_poly.entity_id
_entity_poly.type
_entity_poly.pdbx_seq_one_letter_code
_entity_poly.pdbx_strand_id
1 'polypeptide(L)'
;MAPEIGKAGRGISWTLTRFKVGASWAIEHIQALLWQMVRGPSEGWTAFILLLLSVLLAVWVMASAQWVPLPGLYSMALCSVVLGLLLAKTRFNAWRLAIGGLLVGLALSFYQLTAVAEGASRLDRLAEVATRLFAWWEALVSGGTSTDILPFSFFLVFTSWLVGFVCSWFLFRRRNIWGALLPSSIAVVVSLTNFASIEQRFYFYLYLFVAVLLAARLFTLERQHDWEQRGIQHIRAHSWLRLPDVFWLALVVVLVTSLLPMQAARVDPIAAVWDRVSSPVRVVGEEFARVLAGVPSRKPDPGHSFGPTQPFAGGITVRGEPVLMVEAPFPIYLRARSYDVYTHQGWETGDTRLVSPEWIPMQGVDTEFQKWQQVEVNVTGLPSLTTGEPLYLGGRPIDMSIDYQLEVLEPARYLIAVEEGGADLSVEADSLPLDVRKAVQRLWESSAASSEPLTEAEITSMLPGDVWAVSWEYAAGGVEKVTVERRIPMPPDTLSVSSTNPLAAGGSYQATVLVSTASETDLRAAGIEYPGWVLDRYLQLPDAMPSRVTDLAEELTRDAETPYEKAVAIRDYLRTLEYALDIEAPPDGADGVDYFLFELEKGYCQ
;
A
#
# COMPACT_ATOMS: atom_id res chain seq x y z
N MET A 1 50.40 -46.75 29.06
CA MET A 1 49.79 -45.64 28.31
C MET A 1 48.34 -45.53 28.74
N ALA A 2 48.00 -44.57 29.60
CA ALA A 2 46.64 -44.27 30.01
C ALA A 2 46.44 -42.76 29.84
N PRO A 3 45.49 -42.29 29.01
CA PRO A 3 45.13 -40.89 28.99
C PRO A 3 43.73 -40.61 29.58
N GLU A 4 43.71 -39.50 30.31
CA GLU A 4 42.63 -38.56 30.64
C GLU A 4 41.17 -38.92 30.32
N ILE A 5 40.41 -39.27 31.36
CA ILE A 5 38.95 -39.01 31.45
C ILE A 5 38.70 -38.24 32.75
N GLY A 6 38.94 -36.92 32.75
CA GLY A 6 38.90 -36.11 33.97
C GLY A 6 38.49 -34.64 33.81
N LYS A 7 37.96 -34.24 32.65
CA LYS A 7 37.65 -32.83 32.35
C LYS A 7 36.19 -32.51 31.99
N ALA A 8 35.31 -33.50 31.77
CA ALA A 8 33.90 -33.24 31.39
C ALA A 8 32.97 -32.93 32.57
N GLY A 9 33.23 -33.44 33.79
CA GLY A 9 32.33 -33.30 34.94
C GLY A 9 32.35 -31.92 35.63
N ARG A 10 33.37 -31.08 35.40
CA ARG A 10 33.49 -29.75 36.03
C ARG A 10 32.81 -28.62 35.25
N GLY A 11 32.59 -28.78 33.94
CA GLY A 11 31.90 -27.78 33.13
C GLY A 11 30.39 -27.74 33.36
N ILE A 12 29.76 -28.91 33.57
CA ILE A 12 28.31 -29.06 33.73
C ILE A 12 27.84 -28.60 35.13
N SER A 13 28.64 -28.83 36.19
CA SER A 13 28.30 -28.30 37.51
C SER A 13 28.46 -26.78 37.58
N TRP A 14 29.42 -26.20 36.84
CA TRP A 14 29.66 -24.77 36.79
C TRP A 14 28.54 -24.00 36.06
N THR A 15 27.98 -24.57 34.98
CA THR A 15 26.82 -24.00 34.26
C THR A 15 25.51 -24.14 35.05
N LEU A 16 25.27 -25.28 35.72
CA LEU A 16 24.11 -25.46 36.60
C LEU A 16 24.13 -24.51 37.81
N THR A 17 25.30 -24.23 38.36
CA THR A 17 25.45 -23.30 39.49
C THR A 17 25.17 -21.86 39.05
N ARG A 18 25.67 -21.43 37.88
CA ARG A 18 25.31 -20.11 37.30
C ARG A 18 23.83 -20.00 36.96
N PHE A 19 23.20 -21.07 36.50
CA PHE A 19 21.76 -21.08 36.22
C PHE A 19 20.93 -20.97 37.50
N LYS A 20 21.31 -21.67 38.58
CA LYS A 20 20.66 -21.56 39.90
C LYS A 20 20.88 -20.19 40.55
N VAL A 21 22.08 -19.61 40.42
CA VAL A 21 22.37 -18.23 40.89
C VAL A 21 21.58 -17.21 40.05
N GLY A 22 21.48 -17.38 38.74
CA GLY A 22 20.65 -16.55 37.88
C GLY A 22 19.15 -16.67 38.18
N ALA A 23 18.66 -17.88 38.46
CA ALA A 23 17.27 -18.14 38.81
C ALA A 23 16.90 -17.59 40.20
N SER A 24 17.76 -17.76 41.20
CA SER A 24 17.53 -17.15 42.54
C SER A 24 17.61 -15.63 42.50
N TRP A 25 18.56 -15.06 41.74
CA TRP A 25 18.63 -13.61 41.49
C TRP A 25 17.37 -13.08 40.80
N ALA A 26 16.84 -13.81 39.83
CA ALA A 26 15.59 -13.47 39.15
C ALA A 26 14.39 -13.56 40.10
N ILE A 27 14.30 -14.59 40.95
CA ILE A 27 13.20 -14.77 41.92
C ILE A 27 13.20 -13.64 42.96
N GLU A 28 14.36 -13.28 43.53
CA GLU A 28 14.45 -12.15 44.47
C GLU A 28 14.10 -10.80 43.81
N HIS A 29 14.50 -10.59 42.56
CA HIS A 29 14.13 -9.38 41.82
C HIS A 29 12.65 -9.35 41.44
N ILE A 30 12.05 -10.48 41.09
CA ILE A 30 10.60 -10.61 40.84
C ILE A 30 9.83 -10.33 42.14
N GLN A 31 10.28 -10.87 43.28
CA GLN A 31 9.67 -10.57 44.57
C GLN A 31 9.80 -9.09 44.94
N ALA A 32 10.95 -8.45 44.69
CA ALA A 32 11.13 -7.02 44.92
C ALA A 32 10.23 -6.17 44.00
N LEU A 33 10.04 -6.57 42.73
CA LEU A 33 9.12 -5.93 41.79
C LEU A 33 7.66 -6.08 42.24
N LEU A 34 7.25 -7.26 42.71
CA LEU A 34 5.92 -7.51 43.25
C LEU A 34 5.67 -6.69 44.53
N TRP A 35 6.66 -6.59 45.41
CA TRP A 35 6.58 -5.74 46.62
C TRP A 35 6.52 -4.24 46.30
N GLN A 36 7.16 -3.80 45.21
CA GLN A 36 7.04 -2.42 44.71
C GLN A 36 5.66 -2.14 44.11
N MET A 37 5.05 -3.11 43.41
CA MET A 37 3.66 -3.03 42.98
C MET A 37 2.72 -2.83 44.17
N VAL A 38 2.93 -3.55 45.28
CA VAL A 38 2.09 -3.44 46.48
C VAL A 38 2.28 -2.10 47.23
N ARG A 39 3.49 -1.50 47.24
CA ARG A 39 3.73 -0.17 47.83
C ARG A 39 3.25 1.00 46.95
N GLY A 40 2.93 0.75 45.68
CA GLY A 40 2.46 1.75 44.72
C GLY A 40 3.58 2.64 44.15
N PRO A 41 3.36 3.25 42.97
CA PRO A 41 4.32 4.17 42.37
C PRO A 41 4.47 5.45 43.20
N SER A 42 5.67 6.05 43.21
CA SER A 42 5.95 7.32 43.91
C SER A 42 5.07 8.48 43.46
N GLU A 43 4.55 8.40 42.23
CA GLU A 43 3.65 9.37 41.60
C GLU A 43 2.17 9.18 42.05
N GLY A 44 1.87 8.04 42.70
CA GLY A 44 0.55 7.66 43.19
C GLY A 44 -0.27 6.88 42.16
N TRP A 45 -1.17 6.02 42.65
CA TRP A 45 -2.06 5.18 41.83
C TRP A 45 -2.98 5.99 40.91
N THR A 46 -3.31 7.23 41.28
CA THR A 46 -4.13 8.11 40.44
C THR A 46 -3.45 8.44 39.11
N ALA A 47 -2.14 8.72 39.11
CA ALA A 47 -1.39 9.00 37.89
C ALA A 47 -1.31 7.74 37.00
N PHE A 48 -1.12 6.56 37.60
CA PHE A 48 -1.13 5.28 36.88
C PHE A 48 -2.49 5.00 36.25
N ILE A 49 -3.60 5.16 36.99
CA ILE A 49 -4.95 4.90 36.47
C ILE A 49 -5.31 5.88 35.35
N LEU A 50 -4.99 7.17 35.51
CA LEU A 50 -5.24 8.18 34.47
C LEU A 50 -4.42 7.91 33.20
N LEU A 51 -3.16 7.49 33.34
CA LEU A 51 -2.33 7.08 32.21
C LEU A 51 -2.89 5.83 31.52
N LEU A 52 -3.26 4.81 32.30
CA LEU A 52 -3.83 3.59 31.75
C LEU A 52 -5.12 3.90 30.98
N LEU A 53 -5.99 4.74 31.55
CA LEU A 53 -7.23 5.17 30.91
C LEU A 53 -6.95 5.98 29.64
N SER A 54 -5.98 6.89 29.64
CA SER A 54 -5.64 7.67 28.44
C SER A 54 -5.12 6.79 27.31
N VAL A 55 -4.26 5.81 27.63
CA VAL A 55 -3.75 4.85 26.64
C VAL A 55 -4.86 3.93 26.14
N LEU A 56 -5.70 3.39 27.03
CA LEU A 56 -6.82 2.53 26.63
C LEU A 56 -7.84 3.27 25.76
N LEU A 57 -8.15 4.54 26.07
CA LEU A 57 -9.03 5.36 25.24
C LEU A 57 -8.42 5.64 23.87
N ALA A 58 -7.11 5.94 23.81
CA ALA A 58 -6.43 6.12 22.53
C ALA A 58 -6.47 4.84 21.67
N VAL A 59 -6.22 3.69 22.28
CA VAL A 59 -6.30 2.38 21.63
C VAL A 59 -7.75 2.02 21.25
N TRP A 60 -8.73 2.47 22.02
CA TRP A 60 -10.14 2.30 21.69
C TRP A 60 -10.54 3.09 20.45
N VAL A 61 -10.13 4.37 20.37
CA VAL A 61 -10.36 5.20 19.16
C VAL A 61 -9.77 4.50 17.93
N MET A 62 -8.58 3.92 18.06
CA MET A 62 -7.94 3.15 16.99
C MET A 62 -8.72 1.86 16.63
N ALA A 63 -9.14 1.06 17.61
CA ALA A 63 -9.92 -0.17 17.38
C ALA A 63 -11.30 0.10 16.78
N SER A 64 -11.95 1.21 17.16
CA SER A 64 -13.26 1.61 16.63
C SER A 64 -13.23 1.94 15.14
N ALA A 65 -12.05 2.13 14.54
CA ALA A 65 -11.92 2.29 13.10
C ALA A 65 -12.22 0.99 12.33
N GLN A 66 -12.16 -0.18 13.00
CA GLN A 66 -12.47 -1.50 12.43
C GLN A 66 -11.79 -1.73 11.06
N TRP A 67 -10.51 -1.34 10.95
CA TRP A 67 -9.74 -1.54 9.72
C TRP A 67 -9.43 -3.02 9.49
N VAL A 68 -9.00 -3.72 10.55
CA VAL A 68 -8.55 -5.12 10.49
C VAL A 68 -8.85 -5.82 11.82
N PRO A 69 -8.83 -7.16 11.87
CA PRO A 69 -8.90 -7.91 13.12
C PRO A 69 -7.69 -7.59 14.01
N LEU A 70 -7.94 -7.11 15.24
CA LEU A 70 -6.90 -6.67 16.18
C LEU A 70 -6.87 -7.56 17.44
N PRO A 71 -6.31 -8.78 17.35
CA PRO A 71 -6.35 -9.74 18.46
C PRO A 71 -5.59 -9.23 19.68
N GLY A 72 -6.28 -9.08 20.81
CA GLY A 72 -5.68 -8.70 22.09
C GLY A 72 -5.03 -7.32 22.12
N LEU A 73 -5.51 -6.39 21.30
CA LEU A 73 -5.05 -5.00 21.28
C LEU A 73 -5.10 -4.33 22.67
N TYR A 74 -6.23 -4.47 23.37
CA TYR A 74 -6.40 -3.90 24.71
C TYR A 74 -5.49 -4.55 25.76
N SER A 75 -5.24 -5.86 25.65
CA SER A 75 -4.28 -6.54 26.51
C SER A 75 -2.85 -6.05 26.26
N MET A 76 -2.48 -5.75 25.02
CA MET A 76 -1.17 -5.16 24.73
C MET A 76 -1.01 -3.78 25.33
N ALA A 77 -2.02 -2.93 25.19
CA ALA A 77 -2.05 -1.62 25.81
C ALA A 77 -1.87 -1.72 27.34
N LEU A 78 -2.61 -2.62 28.00
CA LEU A 78 -2.50 -2.86 29.44
C LEU A 78 -1.11 -3.38 29.83
N CYS A 79 -0.63 -4.43 29.16
CA CYS A 79 0.65 -5.05 29.45
C CYS A 79 1.82 -4.08 29.23
N SER A 80 1.76 -3.23 28.21
CA SER A 80 2.80 -2.24 27.93
C SER A 80 2.92 -1.17 29.02
N VAL A 81 1.80 -0.69 29.56
CA VAL A 81 1.78 0.27 30.68
C VAL A 81 2.30 -0.38 31.97
N VAL A 82 1.86 -1.61 32.26
CA VAL A 82 2.31 -2.36 33.44
C VAL A 82 3.81 -2.67 33.36
N LEU A 83 4.29 -3.18 32.22
CA LEU A 83 5.70 -3.47 32.02
C LEU A 83 6.54 -2.18 32.01
N GLY A 84 6.03 -1.10 31.42
CA GLY A 84 6.65 0.21 31.44
C GLY A 84 6.87 0.72 32.86
N LEU A 85 5.88 0.58 33.74
CA LEU A 85 6.01 0.92 35.16
C LEU A 85 7.09 0.07 35.85
N LEU A 86 7.05 -1.26 35.66
CA LEU A 86 8.00 -2.19 36.27
C LEU A 86 9.43 -1.87 35.85
N LEU A 87 9.68 -1.74 34.54
CA LEU A 87 11.01 -1.45 34.00
C LEU A 87 11.47 -0.03 34.35
N ALA A 88 10.58 0.95 34.45
CA ALA A 88 10.93 2.32 34.84
C ALA A 88 11.52 2.41 36.25
N LYS A 89 11.09 1.55 37.18
CA LYS A 89 11.58 1.53 38.57
C LYS A 89 12.82 0.65 38.79
N THR A 90 13.24 -0.11 37.77
CA THR A 90 14.47 -0.90 37.85
C THR A 90 15.73 -0.03 37.75
N ARG A 91 16.74 -0.33 38.56
CA ARG A 91 17.99 0.45 38.66
C ARG A 91 19.01 0.19 37.53
N PHE A 92 18.66 -0.66 36.55
CA PHE A 92 19.55 -0.98 35.42
C PHE A 92 19.68 0.18 34.42
N ASN A 93 20.65 0.06 33.51
CA ASN A 93 20.91 1.05 32.47
C ASN A 93 19.65 1.29 31.61
N ALA A 94 19.21 2.56 31.56
CA ALA A 94 17.93 2.97 31.00
C ALA A 94 17.77 2.55 29.53
N TRP A 95 18.80 2.72 28.70
CA TRP A 95 18.70 2.44 27.27
C TRP A 95 18.53 0.94 26.99
N ARG A 96 19.24 0.07 27.73
CA ARG A 96 19.15 -1.39 27.56
C ARG A 96 17.77 -1.92 27.94
N LEU A 97 17.19 -1.38 29.02
CA LEU A 97 15.84 -1.72 29.45
C LEU A 97 14.78 -1.22 28.48
N ALA A 98 14.96 -0.04 27.90
CA ALA A 98 14.07 0.48 26.88
C ALA A 98 14.09 -0.41 25.62
N ILE A 99 15.27 -0.81 25.16
CA ILE A 99 15.41 -1.77 24.04
C ILE A 99 14.79 -3.12 24.41
N GLY A 100 15.05 -3.64 25.61
CA GLY A 100 14.45 -4.89 26.08
C GLY A 100 12.92 -4.84 26.10
N GLY A 101 12.33 -3.75 26.59
CA GLY A 101 10.88 -3.54 26.57
C GLY A 101 10.29 -3.44 25.16
N LEU A 102 11.04 -2.86 24.21
CA LEU A 102 10.66 -2.80 22.80
C LEU A 102 10.71 -4.19 22.13
N LEU A 103 11.76 -4.96 22.39
CA LEU A 103 11.90 -6.34 21.89
C LEU A 103 10.82 -7.27 22.45
N VAL A 104 10.46 -7.12 23.73
CA VAL A 104 9.32 -7.84 24.33
C VAL A 104 8.02 -7.45 23.64
N GLY A 105 7.81 -6.17 23.37
CA GLY A 105 6.65 -5.70 22.61
C GLY A 105 6.56 -6.30 21.22
N LEU A 106 7.68 -6.32 20.50
CA LEU A 106 7.78 -6.92 19.17
C LEU A 106 7.40 -8.41 19.20
N ALA A 107 8.01 -9.17 20.13
CA ALA A 107 7.77 -10.61 20.27
C ALA A 107 6.32 -10.92 20.68
N LEU A 108 5.74 -10.14 21.60
CA LEU A 108 4.35 -10.31 21.99
C LEU A 108 3.40 -9.94 20.85
N SER A 109 3.69 -8.86 20.10
CA SER A 109 2.85 -8.43 18.97
C SER A 109 2.84 -9.49 17.87
N PHE A 110 4.01 -10.07 17.59
CA PHE A 110 4.16 -11.23 16.70
C PHE A 110 3.34 -12.43 17.20
N TYR A 111 3.45 -12.76 18.50
CA TYR A 111 2.69 -13.85 19.09
C TYR A 111 1.17 -13.64 19.01
N GLN A 112 0.69 -12.42 19.20
CA GLN A 112 -0.75 -12.14 19.15
C GLN A 112 -1.38 -12.36 17.78
N LEU A 113 -0.61 -12.27 16.70
CA LEU A 113 -1.12 -12.53 15.35
C LEU A 113 -1.40 -14.02 15.10
N THR A 114 -0.79 -14.92 15.89
CA THR A 114 -1.08 -16.36 15.81
C THR A 114 -2.52 -16.71 16.20
N ALA A 115 -3.26 -15.77 16.80
CA ALA A 115 -4.70 -15.93 17.04
C ALA A 115 -5.54 -15.79 15.76
N VAL A 116 -5.03 -15.15 14.72
CA VAL A 116 -5.71 -14.94 13.43
C VAL A 116 -5.13 -15.86 12.33
N ALA A 117 -3.90 -16.33 12.51
CA ALA A 117 -3.23 -17.27 11.61
C ALA A 117 -3.88 -18.68 11.62
N GLU A 118 -3.87 -19.33 10.46
CA GLU A 118 -4.44 -20.65 10.21
C GLU A 118 -3.38 -21.75 10.39
N GLY A 119 -3.62 -22.71 11.29
CA GLY A 119 -2.68 -23.81 11.45
C GLY A 119 -3.10 -24.82 12.48
N ALA A 120 -2.76 -26.08 12.20
CA ALA A 120 -3.05 -27.23 13.06
C ALA A 120 -2.22 -27.18 14.34
N SER A 121 -0.93 -26.82 14.26
CA SER A 121 -0.05 -26.68 15.42
C SER A 121 0.32 -25.21 15.70
N ARG A 122 0.80 -24.94 16.92
CA ARG A 122 1.27 -23.60 17.32
C ARG A 122 2.53 -23.17 16.55
N LEU A 123 3.35 -24.12 16.11
CA LEU A 123 4.55 -23.82 15.34
C LEU A 123 4.18 -23.45 13.91
N ASP A 124 3.17 -24.12 13.33
CA ASP A 124 2.69 -23.81 11.98
C ASP A 124 2.15 -22.38 11.92
N ARG A 125 1.33 -21.98 12.90
CA ARG A 125 0.82 -20.60 12.98
C ARG A 125 1.92 -19.54 13.13
N LEU A 126 2.97 -19.85 13.88
CA LEU A 126 4.12 -18.93 14.02
C LEU A 126 4.91 -18.83 12.70
N ALA A 127 5.08 -19.96 12.01
CA ALA A 127 5.73 -19.98 10.71
C ALA A 127 4.91 -19.20 9.67
N GLU A 128 3.59 -19.37 9.64
CA GLU A 128 2.71 -18.65 8.72
C GLU A 128 2.75 -17.13 8.95
N VAL A 129 2.67 -16.67 10.21
CA VAL A 129 2.83 -15.24 10.52
C VAL A 129 4.20 -14.73 10.04
N ALA A 130 5.27 -15.53 10.22
CA ALA A 130 6.60 -15.14 9.75
C ALA A 130 6.68 -15.06 8.22
N THR A 131 6.13 -16.04 7.51
CA THR A 131 6.15 -16.08 6.04
C THR A 131 5.36 -14.92 5.44
N ARG A 132 4.18 -14.63 6.00
CA ARG A 132 3.33 -13.53 5.56
C ARG A 132 3.97 -12.15 5.77
N LEU A 133 4.55 -11.93 6.96
CA LEU A 133 5.30 -10.70 7.24
C LEU A 133 6.56 -10.56 6.37
N PHE A 134 7.22 -11.68 6.05
CA PHE A 134 8.38 -11.68 5.15
C PHE A 134 8.00 -11.39 3.70
N ALA A 135 6.94 -12.04 3.19
CA ALA A 135 6.42 -11.79 1.84
C ALA A 135 5.99 -10.33 1.67
N TRP A 136 5.34 -9.75 2.69
CA TRP A 136 5.00 -8.34 2.70
C TRP A 136 6.24 -7.42 2.68
N TRP A 137 7.27 -7.77 3.46
CA TRP A 137 8.54 -7.02 3.45
C TRP A 137 9.23 -7.08 2.08
N GLU A 138 9.18 -8.24 1.42
CA GLU A 138 9.70 -8.42 0.08
C GLU A 138 8.92 -7.59 -0.95
N ALA A 139 7.59 -7.58 -0.88
CA ALA A 139 6.75 -6.72 -1.72
C ALA A 139 7.10 -5.23 -1.55
N LEU A 140 7.31 -4.77 -0.30
CA LEU A 140 7.71 -3.39 -0.01
C LEU A 140 9.08 -3.02 -0.60
N VAL A 141 10.06 -3.92 -0.58
CA VAL A 141 11.42 -3.65 -1.10
C VAL A 141 11.50 -3.81 -2.62
N SER A 142 10.69 -4.70 -3.20
CA SER A 142 10.66 -4.98 -4.65
C SER A 142 9.74 -4.04 -5.43
N GLY A 143 8.88 -3.28 -4.76
CA GLY A 143 7.85 -2.47 -5.42
C GLY A 143 6.60 -3.27 -5.85
N GLY A 144 6.48 -4.51 -5.38
CA GLY A 144 5.29 -5.34 -5.59
C GLY A 144 4.07 -4.86 -4.81
N THR A 145 2.93 -5.51 -5.04
CA THR A 145 1.69 -5.27 -4.30
C THR A 145 1.47 -6.34 -3.22
N SER A 146 0.64 -6.03 -2.23
CA SER A 146 0.21 -7.02 -1.24
C SER A 146 -1.20 -6.71 -0.76
N THR A 147 -2.07 -7.71 -0.81
CA THR A 147 -3.44 -7.66 -0.29
C THR A 147 -3.52 -8.17 1.17
N ASP A 148 -2.39 -8.55 1.77
CA ASP A 148 -2.38 -9.10 3.11
C ASP A 148 -2.62 -8.03 4.20
N ILE A 149 -3.63 -8.24 5.03
CA ILE A 149 -4.00 -7.37 6.15
C ILE A 149 -3.20 -7.64 7.44
N LEU A 150 -2.49 -8.76 7.53
CA LEU A 150 -1.75 -9.20 8.72
C LEU A 150 -0.59 -8.25 9.09
N PRO A 151 0.24 -7.76 8.15
CA PRO A 151 1.29 -6.77 8.42
C PRO A 151 0.74 -5.47 9.01
N PHE A 152 -0.42 -5.02 8.53
CA PHE A 152 -1.10 -3.85 9.11
C PHE A 152 -1.55 -4.09 10.54
N SER A 153 -2.14 -5.27 10.80
CA SER A 153 -2.54 -5.71 12.13
C SER A 153 -1.34 -5.75 13.09
N PHE A 154 -0.20 -6.28 12.63
CA PHE A 154 1.06 -6.25 13.37
C PHE A 154 1.47 -4.82 13.74
N PHE A 155 1.45 -3.90 12.77
CA PHE A 155 1.85 -2.51 12.99
C PHE A 155 0.96 -1.83 14.03
N LEU A 156 -0.36 -2.02 13.97
CA LEU A 156 -1.29 -1.43 14.93
C LEU A 156 -1.15 -2.03 16.33
N VAL A 157 -1.01 -3.35 16.43
CA VAL A 157 -0.78 -4.03 17.72
C VAL A 157 0.54 -3.59 18.34
N PHE A 158 1.61 -3.54 17.54
CA PHE A 158 2.92 -3.05 18.01
C PHE A 158 2.89 -1.56 18.38
N THR A 159 2.19 -0.73 17.62
CA THR A 159 2.01 0.69 17.92
C THR A 159 1.26 0.90 19.24
N SER A 160 0.23 0.08 19.51
CA SER A 160 -0.48 0.12 20.79
C SER A 160 0.46 -0.16 21.98
N TRP A 161 1.37 -1.14 21.83
CA TRP A 161 2.39 -1.44 22.82
C TRP A 161 3.40 -0.29 22.95
N LEU A 162 3.89 0.24 21.83
CA LEU A 162 4.86 1.32 21.80
C LEU A 162 4.31 2.57 22.50
N VAL A 163 3.08 2.97 22.20
CA VAL A 163 2.41 4.11 22.83
C VAL A 163 2.32 3.92 24.34
N GLY A 164 1.79 2.79 24.81
CA GLY A 164 1.64 2.55 26.25
C GLY A 164 2.98 2.44 26.98
N PHE A 165 3.96 1.78 26.37
CA PHE A 165 5.31 1.64 26.92
C PHE A 165 6.04 2.99 27.01
N VAL A 166 6.04 3.79 25.94
CA VAL A 166 6.68 5.11 25.91
C VAL A 166 6.01 6.04 26.91
N CYS A 167 4.67 6.12 26.92
CA CYS A 167 3.97 7.00 27.84
C CYS A 167 4.27 6.64 29.31
N SER A 168 4.26 5.35 29.63
CA SER A 168 4.62 4.84 30.97
C SER A 168 6.07 5.10 31.32
N TRP A 169 7.00 4.90 30.39
CA TRP A 169 8.42 5.10 30.62
C TRP A 169 8.76 6.56 30.94
N PHE A 170 8.22 7.50 30.16
CA PHE A 170 8.45 8.93 30.38
C PHE A 170 7.79 9.42 31.67
N LEU A 171 6.61 8.90 32.02
CA LEU A 171 5.93 9.25 33.26
C LEU A 171 6.70 8.78 34.50
N PHE A 172 7.03 7.49 34.58
CA PHE A 172 7.58 6.90 35.82
C PHE A 172 9.10 7.06 35.98
N ARG A 173 9.84 7.15 34.87
CA ARG A 173 11.32 7.23 34.91
C ARG A 173 11.85 8.65 34.70
N ARG A 174 11.27 9.40 33.74
CA ARG A 174 11.72 10.76 33.41
C ARG A 174 10.85 11.87 34.03
N ARG A 175 9.66 11.54 34.54
CA ARG A 175 8.66 12.48 35.06
C ARG A 175 8.31 13.60 34.07
N ASN A 176 8.30 13.27 32.77
CA ASN A 176 8.04 14.23 31.70
C ASN A 176 6.57 14.15 31.25
N ILE A 177 5.85 15.27 31.38
CA ILE A 177 4.43 15.39 31.01
C ILE A 177 4.22 15.11 29.52
N TRP A 178 5.01 15.75 28.65
CA TRP A 178 4.87 15.66 27.21
C TRP A 178 5.12 14.25 26.69
N GLY A 179 6.15 13.58 27.23
CA GLY A 179 6.43 12.19 26.88
C GLY A 179 5.35 11.21 27.34
N ALA A 180 4.61 11.54 28.40
CA ALA A 180 3.51 10.73 28.92
C ALA A 180 2.19 10.90 28.15
N LEU A 181 2.02 12.01 27.42
CA LEU A 181 0.76 12.36 26.77
C LEU A 181 0.85 12.33 25.23
N LEU A 182 1.90 12.94 24.65
CA LEU A 182 2.03 13.16 23.21
C LEU A 182 1.86 11.88 22.38
N PRO A 183 2.49 10.73 22.70
CA PRO A 183 2.34 9.53 21.87
C PRO A 183 0.88 9.07 21.77
N SER A 184 0.14 9.09 22.89
CA SER A 184 -1.28 8.75 22.90
C SER A 184 -2.15 9.80 22.19
N SER A 185 -1.80 11.08 22.29
CA SER A 185 -2.50 12.17 21.58
C SER A 185 -2.31 12.06 20.07
N ILE A 186 -1.08 11.76 19.61
CA ILE A 186 -0.77 11.56 18.19
C ILE A 186 -1.59 10.39 17.63
N ALA A 187 -1.64 9.25 18.35
CA ALA A 187 -2.43 8.09 17.91
C ALA A 187 -3.92 8.44 17.73
N VAL A 188 -4.50 9.23 18.65
CA VAL A 188 -5.89 9.71 18.53
C VAL A 188 -6.07 10.65 17.34
N VAL A 189 -5.18 11.63 17.16
CA VAL A 189 -5.26 12.59 16.04
C VAL A 189 -5.12 11.90 14.69
N VAL A 190 -4.16 10.98 14.54
CA VAL A 190 -3.99 10.19 13.31
C VAL A 190 -5.25 9.36 13.02
N SER A 191 -5.83 8.72 14.04
CA SER A 191 -7.08 7.96 13.87
C SER A 191 -8.23 8.86 13.40
N LEU A 192 -8.40 10.03 14.03
CA LEU A 192 -9.47 10.99 13.69
C LEU A 192 -9.29 11.67 12.34
N THR A 193 -8.04 11.82 11.86
CA THR A 193 -7.73 12.42 10.55
C THR A 193 -8.13 11.48 9.40
N ASN A 194 -8.18 10.18 9.67
CA ASN A 194 -8.57 9.17 8.70
C ASN A 194 -10.07 8.83 8.77
N PHE A 195 -10.66 8.80 9.97
CA PHE A 195 -12.08 8.49 10.15
C PHE A 195 -12.61 9.20 11.41
N ALA A 196 -13.79 9.82 11.34
CA ALA A 196 -14.39 10.55 12.46
C ALA A 196 -15.90 10.24 12.59
N SER A 197 -16.22 9.04 13.07
CA SER A 197 -17.60 8.66 13.39
C SER A 197 -18.14 9.43 14.61
N ILE A 198 -19.46 9.38 14.83
CA ILE A 198 -20.09 9.97 16.03
C ILE A 198 -19.50 9.35 17.30
N GLU A 199 -19.27 8.03 17.30
CA GLU A 199 -18.69 7.32 18.44
C GLU A 199 -17.25 7.76 18.70
N GLN A 200 -16.42 7.87 17.67
CA GLN A 200 -15.03 8.33 17.82
C GLN A 200 -14.94 9.75 18.37
N ARG A 201 -15.87 10.64 17.98
CA ARG A 201 -15.95 11.99 18.58
C ARG A 201 -16.21 11.94 20.07
N PHE A 202 -17.11 11.06 20.53
CA PHE A 202 -17.36 10.88 21.95
C PHE A 202 -16.10 10.42 22.70
N TYR A 203 -15.42 9.39 22.19
CA TYR A 203 -14.18 8.88 22.81
C TYR A 203 -13.03 9.89 22.76
N PHE A 204 -12.96 10.74 21.73
CA PHE A 204 -12.00 11.84 21.67
C PHE A 204 -12.21 12.85 22.81
N TYR A 205 -13.45 13.29 23.05
CA TYR A 205 -13.73 14.22 24.15
C TYR A 205 -13.50 13.57 25.52
N LEU A 206 -13.85 12.29 25.67
CA LEU A 206 -13.53 11.53 26.88
C LEU A 206 -12.01 11.40 27.08
N TYR A 207 -11.25 11.15 26.02
CA TYR A 207 -9.78 11.14 26.05
C TYR A 207 -9.22 12.50 26.45
N LEU A 208 -9.71 13.60 25.84
CA LEU A 208 -9.29 14.96 26.15
C LEU A 208 -9.51 15.30 27.63
N PHE A 209 -10.65 14.89 28.17
CA PHE A 209 -10.97 15.04 29.60
C PHE A 209 -9.94 14.33 30.49
N VAL A 210 -9.64 13.06 30.19
CA VAL A 210 -8.65 12.26 30.95
C VAL A 210 -7.23 12.81 30.78
N ALA A 211 -6.88 13.29 29.58
CA ALA A 211 -5.59 13.89 29.27
C ALA A 211 -5.34 15.16 30.10
N VAL A 212 -6.35 16.03 30.22
CA VAL A 212 -6.27 17.25 31.06
C VAL A 212 -6.10 16.88 32.54
N LEU A 213 -6.85 15.89 33.04
CA LEU A 213 -6.69 15.39 34.41
C LEU A 213 -5.30 14.82 34.66
N LEU A 214 -4.75 14.05 33.72
CA LEU A 214 -3.41 13.49 33.81
C LEU A 214 -2.35 14.60 33.81
N ALA A 215 -2.44 15.56 32.90
CA ALA A 215 -1.52 16.68 32.81
C ALA A 215 -1.52 17.52 34.10
N ALA A 216 -2.71 17.84 34.63
CA ALA A 216 -2.84 18.57 35.88
C ALA A 216 -2.28 17.79 37.08
N ARG A 217 -2.49 16.46 37.13
CA ARG A 217 -1.90 15.60 38.15
C ARG A 217 -0.38 15.61 38.10
N LEU A 218 0.20 15.49 36.92
CA LEU A 218 1.66 15.50 36.74
C LEU A 218 2.27 16.87 37.06
N PHE A 219 1.63 17.96 36.63
CA PHE A 219 2.05 19.32 36.98
C PHE A 219 2.04 19.55 38.49
N THR A 220 1.01 19.04 39.18
CA THR A 220 0.93 19.13 40.65
C THR A 220 2.07 18.36 41.31
N LEU A 221 2.39 17.15 40.82
CA LEU A 221 3.49 16.33 41.34
C LEU A 221 4.86 16.96 41.13
N GLU A 222 5.12 17.50 39.94
CA GLU A 222 6.37 18.19 39.62
C GLU A 222 6.56 19.42 40.52
N ARG A 223 5.50 20.20 40.70
CA ARG A 223 5.52 21.39 41.55
C ARG A 223 5.67 21.07 43.04
N GLN A 224 5.08 19.98 43.52
CA GLN A 224 5.30 19.48 44.88
C GLN A 224 6.76 19.11 45.11
N HIS A 225 7.39 18.42 44.15
CA HIS A 225 8.78 18.02 44.25
C HIS A 225 9.74 19.22 44.26
N ASP A 226 9.49 20.23 43.41
CA ASP A 226 10.25 21.48 43.40
C ASP A 226 10.15 22.24 44.72
N TRP A 227 8.98 22.25 45.35
CA TRP A 227 8.78 22.89 46.66
C TRP A 227 9.51 22.15 47.79
N GLU A 228 9.48 20.82 47.77
CA GLU A 228 10.23 19.99 48.71
C GLU A 228 11.74 20.22 48.59
N GLN A 229 12.27 20.25 47.36
CA GLN A 229 13.69 20.53 47.11
C GLN A 229 14.11 21.93 47.59
N ARG A 230 13.20 22.91 47.54
CA ARG A 230 13.45 24.28 48.01
C ARG A 230 13.20 24.47 49.51
N GLY A 231 12.87 23.39 50.25
CA GLY A 231 12.64 23.44 51.69
C GLY A 231 11.38 24.23 52.09
N ILE A 232 10.46 24.46 51.16
CA ILE A 232 9.19 25.15 51.45
C ILE A 232 8.31 24.15 52.20
N GLN A 233 8.23 24.29 53.53
CA GLN A 233 7.37 23.46 54.36
C GLN A 233 5.93 23.59 53.86
N HIS A 234 5.26 22.43 53.75
CA HIS A 234 3.88 22.29 53.30
C HIS A 234 2.98 23.33 53.99
N ILE A 235 2.74 24.45 53.32
CA ILE A 235 1.62 25.31 53.69
C ILE A 235 0.42 24.41 53.45
N ARG A 236 -0.36 24.09 54.50
CA ARG A 236 -1.75 23.58 54.38
C ARG A 236 -2.63 24.67 53.75
N ALA A 237 -2.16 25.26 52.65
CA ALA A 237 -2.89 26.22 51.88
C ALA A 237 -4.05 25.46 51.26
N HIS A 238 -5.23 26.06 51.34
CA HIS A 238 -6.34 25.80 50.45
C HIS A 238 -5.89 26.05 49.00
N SER A 239 -5.06 25.15 48.45
CA SER A 239 -4.61 25.23 47.08
C SER A 239 -5.85 25.01 46.23
N TRP A 240 -6.30 26.05 45.52
CA TRP A 240 -7.51 26.06 44.68
C TRP A 240 -7.48 25.06 43.50
N LEU A 241 -6.44 24.23 43.43
CA LEU A 241 -6.23 23.19 42.43
C LEU A 241 -6.18 21.82 43.11
N ARG A 242 -7.23 21.44 43.85
CA ARG A 242 -7.41 20.03 44.22
C ARG A 242 -7.86 19.26 42.97
N LEU A 243 -7.58 17.95 42.91
CA LEU A 243 -8.05 17.09 41.82
C LEU A 243 -9.56 17.25 41.50
N PRO A 244 -10.47 17.43 42.48
CA PRO A 244 -11.88 17.73 42.20
C PRO A 244 -12.12 19.07 41.49
N ASP A 245 -11.33 20.11 41.78
CA ASP A 245 -11.49 21.44 41.17
C ASP A 245 -11.06 21.39 39.69
N VAL A 246 -9.94 20.70 39.42
CA VAL A 246 -9.47 20.42 38.06
C VAL A 246 -10.48 19.56 37.29
N PHE A 247 -11.12 18.59 37.95
CA PHE A 247 -12.15 17.75 37.34
C PHE A 247 -13.32 18.57 36.81
N TRP A 248 -13.88 19.47 37.63
CA TRP A 248 -14.99 20.31 37.20
C TRP A 248 -14.59 21.29 36.10
N LEU A 249 -13.41 21.90 36.21
CA LEU A 249 -12.89 22.79 35.16
C LEU A 249 -12.69 22.04 33.84
N ALA A 250 -12.04 20.88 33.87
CA ALA A 250 -11.84 20.04 32.69
C ALA A 250 -13.17 19.60 32.08
N LEU A 251 -14.15 19.24 32.91
CA LEU A 251 -15.48 18.82 32.46
C LEU A 251 -16.18 19.97 31.73
N VAL A 252 -16.18 21.18 32.31
CA VAL A 252 -16.78 22.37 31.69
C VAL A 252 -16.07 22.71 30.38
N VAL A 253 -14.74 22.71 30.35
CA VAL A 253 -13.97 23.01 29.12
C VAL A 253 -14.26 22.00 28.02
N VAL A 254 -14.31 20.70 28.33
CA VAL A 254 -14.61 19.66 27.33
C VAL A 254 -16.06 19.73 26.88
N LEU A 255 -17.01 19.96 27.79
CA LEU A 255 -18.43 20.11 27.44
C LEU A 255 -18.64 21.31 26.51
N VAL A 256 -18.08 22.46 26.85
CA VAL A 256 -18.16 23.66 26.01
C VAL A 256 -17.51 23.41 24.65
N THR A 257 -16.32 22.82 24.62
CA THR A 257 -15.62 22.47 23.37
C THR A 257 -16.45 21.50 22.51
N SER A 258 -17.17 20.55 23.12
CA SER A 258 -18.02 19.59 22.40
C SER A 258 -19.29 20.20 21.80
N LEU A 259 -19.74 21.34 22.32
CA LEU A 259 -20.91 22.07 21.81
C LEU A 259 -20.55 23.08 20.72
N LEU A 260 -19.25 23.41 20.55
CA LEU A 260 -18.82 24.34 19.52
C LEU A 260 -19.00 23.71 18.13
N PRO A 261 -19.64 24.42 17.18
CA PRO A 261 -19.79 23.92 15.82
C PRO A 261 -18.42 23.83 15.16
N MET A 262 -18.02 22.61 14.79
CA MET A 262 -16.83 22.35 13.99
C MET A 262 -17.12 22.70 12.53
N GLN A 263 -17.14 23.99 12.21
CA GLN A 263 -17.10 24.40 10.81
C GLN A 263 -15.68 24.17 10.28
N ALA A 264 -15.55 23.33 9.26
CA ALA A 264 -14.32 23.15 8.50
C ALA A 264 -14.07 24.40 7.64
N ALA A 265 -13.80 25.53 8.29
CA ALA A 265 -13.34 26.72 7.60
C ALA A 265 -11.91 26.43 7.11
N ARG A 266 -11.78 26.04 5.84
CA ARG A 266 -10.46 25.92 5.20
C ARG A 266 -9.87 27.32 5.13
N VAL A 267 -8.82 27.55 5.90
CA VAL A 267 -8.06 28.80 5.86
C VAL A 267 -6.92 28.58 4.86
N ASP A 268 -7.05 29.13 3.65
CA ASP A 268 -6.13 28.83 2.53
C ASP A 268 -4.63 29.00 2.85
N PRO A 269 -4.19 30.04 3.60
CA PRO A 269 -2.79 30.16 4.02
C PRO A 269 -2.31 28.98 4.87
N ILE A 270 -3.17 28.46 5.75
CA ILE A 270 -2.85 27.34 6.65
C ILE A 270 -2.86 26.03 5.86
N ALA A 271 -3.84 25.87 4.97
CA ALA A 271 -3.93 24.70 4.09
C ALA A 271 -2.68 24.57 3.20
N ALA A 272 -2.21 25.66 2.59
CA ALA A 272 -1.02 25.64 1.74
C ALA A 272 0.26 25.25 2.49
N VAL A 273 0.42 25.70 3.75
CA VAL A 273 1.54 25.30 4.61
C VAL A 273 1.42 23.82 4.99
N TRP A 274 0.21 23.38 5.35
CA TRP A 274 -0.06 21.98 5.68
C TRP A 274 0.21 21.05 4.49
N ASP A 275 -0.21 21.43 3.29
CA ASP A 275 0.03 20.66 2.07
C ASP A 275 1.52 20.54 1.77
N ARG A 276 2.30 21.61 1.97
CA ARG A 276 3.77 21.57 1.82
C ARG A 276 4.45 20.67 2.84
N VAL A 277 4.00 20.68 4.09
CA VAL A 277 4.57 19.86 5.17
C VAL A 277 4.17 18.39 5.03
N SER A 278 2.95 18.11 4.55
CA SER A 278 2.41 16.75 4.41
C SER A 278 2.74 16.08 3.08
N SER A 279 3.11 16.83 2.03
CA SER A 279 3.46 16.30 0.70
C SER A 279 4.51 15.18 0.72
N PRO A 280 5.65 15.27 1.46
CA PRO A 280 6.61 14.16 1.53
C PRO A 280 6.02 12.90 2.19
N VAL A 281 5.10 13.07 3.14
CA VAL A 281 4.42 11.96 3.82
C VAL A 281 3.37 11.32 2.91
N ARG A 282 2.73 12.09 2.01
CA ARG A 282 1.79 11.57 1.01
C ARG A 282 2.47 10.63 0.02
N VAL A 283 3.64 11.02 -0.51
CA VAL A 283 4.42 10.18 -1.45
C VAL A 283 4.85 8.86 -0.80
N VAL A 284 5.34 8.91 0.46
CA VAL A 284 5.60 7.69 1.23
C VAL A 284 4.30 6.92 1.53
N GLY A 285 3.19 7.62 1.71
CA GLY A 285 1.87 7.03 1.91
C GLY A 285 1.38 6.21 0.71
N GLU A 286 1.67 6.61 -0.52
CA GLU A 286 1.27 5.88 -1.74
C GLU A 286 2.03 4.55 -1.87
N GLU A 287 3.33 4.57 -1.59
CA GLU A 287 4.18 3.37 -1.48
C GLU A 287 3.65 2.38 -0.43
N PHE A 288 3.22 2.90 0.73
CA PHE A 288 2.61 2.09 1.79
C PHE A 288 1.18 1.63 1.45
N ALA A 289 0.40 2.45 0.72
CA ALA A 289 -0.96 2.10 0.32
C ALA A 289 -0.97 0.91 -0.64
N ARG A 290 0.01 0.84 -1.56
CA ARG A 290 0.20 -0.27 -2.48
C ARG A 290 0.33 -1.63 -1.77
N VAL A 291 1.13 -1.69 -0.70
CA VAL A 291 1.36 -2.92 0.07
C VAL A 291 0.34 -3.15 1.19
N LEU A 292 -0.63 -2.24 1.35
CA LEU A 292 -1.71 -2.31 2.33
C LEU A 292 -3.08 -2.32 1.63
N ALA A 293 -3.13 -2.75 0.37
CA ALA A 293 -4.31 -2.63 -0.48
C ALA A 293 -5.52 -3.42 0.03
N GLY A 294 -5.29 -4.52 0.75
CA GLY A 294 -6.35 -5.29 1.38
C GLY A 294 -7.01 -4.57 2.57
N VAL A 295 -6.43 -3.46 3.05
CA VAL A 295 -7.01 -2.68 4.14
C VAL A 295 -8.08 -1.74 3.56
N PRO A 296 -9.35 -1.85 3.97
CA PRO A 296 -10.42 -1.03 3.42
C PRO A 296 -10.20 0.45 3.74
N SER A 297 -10.35 1.32 2.73
CA SER A 297 -10.26 2.76 2.93
C SER A 297 -11.52 3.26 3.65
N ARG A 298 -11.35 3.74 4.89
CA ARG A 298 -12.44 4.36 5.68
C ARG A 298 -12.52 5.88 5.50
N LYS A 299 -11.60 6.46 4.74
CA LYS A 299 -11.61 7.88 4.41
C LYS A 299 -12.23 8.04 3.02
N PRO A 300 -13.11 9.04 2.81
CA PRO A 300 -13.39 9.53 1.46
C PRO A 300 -12.09 10.18 0.95
N ASP A 301 -11.25 9.40 0.28
CA ASP A 301 -9.99 9.88 -0.26
C ASP A 301 -10.28 10.82 -1.44
N PRO A 302 -9.58 11.97 -1.60
CA PRO A 302 -9.81 12.88 -2.73
C PRO A 302 -9.48 12.27 -4.11
N GLY A 303 -8.91 11.08 -4.16
CA GLY A 303 -8.71 10.33 -5.40
C GLY A 303 -7.92 9.06 -5.11
N HIS A 304 -8.37 7.93 -5.64
CA HIS A 304 -7.45 6.82 -5.86
C HIS A 304 -6.24 7.36 -6.63
N SER A 305 -5.04 7.22 -6.08
CA SER A 305 -3.83 7.55 -6.82
C SER A 305 -3.65 6.48 -7.90
N PHE A 306 -3.79 6.86 -9.16
CA PHE A 306 -3.63 5.96 -10.31
C PHE A 306 -2.14 5.80 -10.64
N GLY A 307 -1.42 5.16 -9.72
CA GLY A 307 0.00 4.82 -9.87
C GLY A 307 0.24 3.59 -10.75
N PRO A 308 1.49 3.10 -10.84
CA PRO A 308 1.87 1.97 -11.71
C PRO A 308 1.24 0.63 -11.32
N THR A 309 0.62 0.53 -10.15
CA THR A 309 -0.06 -0.68 -9.68
C THR A 309 -1.45 -0.36 -9.19
N GLN A 310 -2.40 -1.24 -9.48
CA GLN A 310 -3.79 -1.17 -9.06
C GLN A 310 -4.21 -2.51 -8.43
N PRO A 311 -3.95 -2.70 -7.13
CA PRO A 311 -4.29 -3.92 -6.42
C PRO A 311 -5.81 -4.08 -6.25
N PHE A 312 -6.30 -5.32 -6.18
CA PHE A 312 -7.69 -5.63 -5.85
C PHE A 312 -7.95 -5.26 -4.38
N ALA A 313 -8.52 -4.08 -4.19
CA ALA A 313 -8.77 -3.50 -2.88
C ALA A 313 -10.20 -3.82 -2.38
N GLY A 314 -10.41 -3.60 -1.09
CA GLY A 314 -11.75 -3.65 -0.50
C GLY A 314 -12.58 -2.40 -0.78
N GLY A 315 -13.62 -2.20 0.01
CA GLY A 315 -14.58 -1.12 -0.19
C GLY A 315 -13.96 0.28 -0.27
N ILE A 316 -14.55 1.11 -1.14
CA ILE A 316 -14.15 2.48 -1.42
C ILE A 316 -15.22 3.48 -0.97
N THR A 317 -14.80 4.69 -0.61
CA THR A 317 -15.72 5.77 -0.25
C THR A 317 -15.59 6.93 -1.24
N VAL A 318 -16.65 7.18 -2.02
CA VAL A 318 -16.67 8.26 -3.02
C VAL A 318 -17.27 9.54 -2.42
N ARG A 319 -16.76 10.70 -2.84
CA ARG A 319 -17.32 12.02 -2.48
C ARG A 319 -18.30 12.51 -3.54
N GLY A 320 -19.32 13.26 -3.12
CA GLY A 320 -20.19 14.02 -4.02
C GLY A 320 -19.62 15.38 -4.44
N GLU A 321 -18.35 15.63 -4.20
CA GLU A 321 -17.67 16.89 -4.57
C GLU A 321 -17.23 16.81 -6.04
N PRO A 322 -17.51 17.84 -6.86
CA PRO A 322 -17.06 17.85 -8.24
C PRO A 322 -15.53 17.99 -8.30
N VAL A 323 -14.86 17.06 -9.01
CA VAL A 323 -13.40 17.02 -9.13
C VAL A 323 -12.89 17.58 -10.47
N LEU A 324 -13.70 17.51 -11.52
CA LEU A 324 -13.36 17.98 -12.86
C LEU A 324 -14.63 18.35 -13.62
N MET A 325 -14.52 19.32 -14.53
CA MET A 325 -15.54 19.59 -15.55
C MET A 325 -14.92 19.38 -16.91
N VAL A 326 -15.60 18.60 -17.75
CA VAL A 326 -15.14 18.27 -19.10
C VAL A 326 -16.21 18.68 -20.09
N GLU A 327 -15.81 19.53 -21.02
CA GLU A 327 -16.63 19.91 -22.17
C GLU A 327 -16.11 19.15 -23.38
N ALA A 328 -16.93 18.23 -23.88
CA ALA A 328 -16.65 17.41 -25.05
C ALA A 328 -17.88 17.38 -25.97
N PRO A 329 -17.71 17.25 -27.29
CA PRO A 329 -18.84 17.22 -28.23
C PRO A 329 -19.71 15.97 -28.12
N PHE A 330 -19.24 14.92 -27.45
CA PHE A 330 -19.97 13.69 -27.17
C PHE A 330 -19.46 13.05 -25.86
N PRO A 331 -20.20 12.09 -25.27
CA PRO A 331 -19.76 11.41 -24.05
C PRO A 331 -18.43 10.68 -24.26
N ILE A 332 -17.42 11.03 -23.46
CA ILE A 332 -16.09 10.40 -23.49
C ILE A 332 -15.81 9.65 -22.18
N TYR A 333 -15.23 8.46 -22.31
CA TYR A 333 -14.70 7.74 -21.17
C TYR A 333 -13.41 8.43 -20.71
N LEU A 334 -13.40 8.95 -19.49
CA LEU A 334 -12.23 9.62 -18.92
C LEU A 334 -11.30 8.57 -18.34
N ARG A 335 -10.12 8.45 -18.93
CA ARG A 335 -9.08 7.54 -18.48
C ARG A 335 -8.06 8.30 -17.65
N ALA A 336 -7.74 7.74 -16.49
CA ALA A 336 -6.60 8.19 -15.68
C ALA A 336 -5.33 7.40 -16.02
N ARG A 337 -5.45 6.06 -16.05
CA ARG A 337 -4.36 5.15 -16.38
C ARG A 337 -4.85 3.86 -17.05
N SER A 338 -4.00 3.23 -17.85
CA SER A 338 -4.13 1.85 -18.33
C SER A 338 -3.04 0.97 -17.72
N TYR A 339 -3.36 -0.31 -17.48
CA TYR A 339 -2.44 -1.34 -17.00
C TYR A 339 -2.33 -2.45 -18.04
N ASP A 340 -1.12 -2.95 -18.30
CA ASP A 340 -0.88 -4.02 -19.26
C ASP A 340 -0.72 -5.39 -18.59
N VAL A 341 -0.24 -5.48 -17.35
CA VAL A 341 0.05 -6.76 -16.70
C VAL A 341 -1.04 -7.14 -15.70
N TYR A 342 -1.60 -8.34 -15.86
CA TYR A 342 -2.52 -8.95 -14.90
C TYR A 342 -1.77 -9.82 -13.89
N THR A 343 -2.08 -9.65 -12.62
CA THR A 343 -1.61 -10.52 -11.52
C THR A 343 -2.81 -10.98 -10.69
N HIS A 344 -2.67 -12.09 -9.97
CA HIS A 344 -3.73 -12.57 -9.07
C HIS A 344 -4.13 -11.55 -7.97
N GLN A 345 -3.25 -10.57 -7.67
CA GLN A 345 -3.48 -9.54 -6.65
C GLN A 345 -3.94 -8.19 -7.21
N GLY A 346 -3.97 -8.03 -8.53
CA GLY A 346 -4.37 -6.80 -9.21
C GLY A 346 -3.62 -6.55 -10.51
N TRP A 347 -3.63 -5.30 -10.95
CA TRP A 347 -3.02 -4.88 -12.21
C TRP A 347 -1.73 -4.12 -11.99
N GLU A 348 -0.77 -4.24 -12.89
CA GLU A 348 0.46 -3.45 -12.87
C GLU A 348 0.86 -3.00 -14.27
N THR A 349 1.69 -1.97 -14.34
CA THR A 349 2.33 -1.56 -15.58
C THR A 349 3.70 -2.19 -15.68
N GLY A 350 4.00 -2.81 -16.82
CA GLY A 350 5.33 -3.32 -17.14
C GLY A 350 6.35 -2.20 -17.33
N ASP A 351 7.45 -2.49 -18.02
CA ASP A 351 8.49 -1.48 -18.28
C ASP A 351 7.94 -0.32 -19.12
N THR A 352 8.05 0.89 -18.57
CA THR A 352 7.58 2.13 -19.18
C THR A 352 8.69 3.15 -19.35
N ARG A 353 8.45 4.10 -20.25
CA ARG A 353 9.28 5.29 -20.41
C ARG A 353 8.40 6.53 -20.55
N LEU A 354 8.90 7.65 -20.02
CA LEU A 354 8.28 8.95 -20.20
C LEU A 354 8.77 9.58 -21.50
N VAL A 355 7.81 9.98 -22.34
CA VAL A 355 8.06 10.59 -23.64
C VAL A 355 7.42 11.96 -23.66
N SER A 356 8.19 12.97 -24.03
CA SER A 356 7.64 14.29 -24.33
C SER A 356 7.11 14.27 -25.76
N PRO A 357 5.91 14.80 -26.02
CA PRO A 357 5.39 14.90 -27.38
C PRO A 357 6.10 16.05 -28.10
N GLU A 358 7.34 15.82 -28.54
CA GLU A 358 7.97 16.67 -29.56
C GLU A 358 7.24 16.40 -30.87
N TRP A 359 6.16 17.18 -31.09
CA TRP A 359 5.40 17.36 -32.32
C TRP A 359 5.27 16.10 -33.19
N ILE A 360 4.19 15.33 -32.99
CA ILE A 360 3.80 14.23 -33.88
C ILE A 360 3.22 14.85 -35.17
N PRO A 361 3.92 14.84 -36.34
CA PRO A 361 3.28 15.23 -37.58
C PRO A 361 2.17 14.23 -37.93
N MET A 362 0.95 14.72 -38.18
CA MET A 362 -0.24 13.94 -38.58
C MET A 362 -0.06 13.06 -39.83
N GLN A 363 1.08 13.11 -40.52
CA GLN A 363 1.30 12.39 -41.79
C GLN A 363 1.70 10.91 -41.64
N GLY A 364 1.73 10.37 -40.42
CA GLY A 364 2.18 9.00 -40.14
C GLY A 364 1.30 8.21 -39.17
N VAL A 365 0.00 8.49 -39.09
CA VAL A 365 -0.93 7.67 -38.30
C VAL A 365 -0.97 6.25 -38.88
N ASP A 366 -0.76 5.25 -38.03
CA ASP A 366 -0.75 3.87 -38.48
C ASP A 366 -2.12 3.44 -39.01
N THR A 367 -2.12 2.53 -40.00
CA THR A 367 -3.33 2.14 -40.72
C THR A 367 -4.45 1.58 -39.82
N GLU A 368 -4.08 1.03 -38.66
CA GLU A 368 -5.01 0.54 -37.63
C GLU A 368 -5.86 1.66 -37.00
N PHE A 369 -5.43 2.92 -37.08
CA PHE A 369 -6.16 4.06 -36.55
C PHE A 369 -6.98 4.81 -37.61
N GLN A 370 -7.21 4.21 -38.79
CA GLN A 370 -7.97 4.85 -39.89
C GLN A 370 -9.41 5.24 -39.53
N LYS A 371 -10.04 4.57 -38.55
CA LYS A 371 -11.40 4.85 -38.08
C LYS A 371 -11.43 5.79 -36.86
N TRP A 372 -10.42 6.65 -36.71
CA TRP A 372 -10.34 7.59 -35.59
C TRP A 372 -10.53 9.03 -36.07
N GLN A 373 -11.16 9.84 -35.22
CA GLN A 373 -11.40 11.25 -35.49
C GLN A 373 -10.76 12.12 -34.40
N GLN A 374 -10.26 13.28 -34.81
CA GLN A 374 -9.74 14.29 -33.90
C GLN A 374 -10.85 15.10 -33.26
N VAL A 375 -10.74 15.29 -31.96
CA VAL A 375 -11.72 15.96 -31.13
C VAL A 375 -11.01 16.86 -30.15
N GLU A 376 -11.51 18.07 -30.03
CA GLU A 376 -11.05 19.05 -29.06
C GLU A 376 -11.89 18.92 -27.78
N VAL A 377 -11.20 18.81 -26.65
CA VAL A 377 -11.81 18.64 -25.33
C VAL A 377 -11.24 19.70 -24.40
N ASN A 378 -12.12 20.41 -23.71
CA ASN A 378 -11.73 21.36 -22.68
C ASN A 378 -11.93 20.71 -21.31
N VAL A 379 -10.88 20.71 -20.50
CA VAL A 379 -10.90 20.15 -19.15
C VAL A 379 -10.60 21.26 -18.15
N THR A 380 -11.49 21.46 -17.19
CA THR A 380 -11.28 22.37 -16.06
C THR A 380 -11.09 21.56 -14.80
N GLY A 381 -9.88 21.64 -14.23
CA GLY A 381 -9.57 21.03 -12.94
C GLY A 381 -10.13 21.87 -11.80
N LEU A 382 -10.88 21.25 -10.89
CA LEU A 382 -11.47 21.94 -9.73
C LEU A 382 -10.53 21.93 -8.50
N PRO A 383 -9.84 20.83 -8.16
CA PRO A 383 -8.72 20.85 -7.21
C PRO A 383 -7.40 21.22 -7.91
N SER A 384 -6.39 21.60 -7.13
CA SER A 384 -5.03 21.75 -7.63
C SER A 384 -4.39 20.38 -7.87
N LEU A 385 -3.77 20.17 -9.03
CA LEU A 385 -2.99 18.96 -9.34
C LEU A 385 -1.50 19.24 -9.12
N THR A 386 -0.79 18.30 -8.50
CA THR A 386 0.66 18.39 -8.35
C THR A 386 1.37 17.89 -9.60
N THR A 387 2.63 18.32 -9.81
CA THR A 387 3.47 17.78 -10.88
C THR A 387 3.53 16.25 -10.81
N GLY A 388 3.31 15.57 -11.94
CA GLY A 388 3.36 14.12 -12.04
C GLY A 388 2.07 13.38 -11.70
N GLU A 389 1.03 14.04 -11.17
CA GLU A 389 -0.29 13.41 -11.01
C GLU A 389 -0.93 13.16 -12.40
N PRO A 390 -1.62 12.01 -12.59
CA PRO A 390 -2.25 11.68 -13.86
C PRO A 390 -3.39 12.64 -14.19
N LEU A 391 -3.42 13.10 -15.44
CA LEU A 391 -4.48 13.90 -16.02
C LEU A 391 -5.58 12.97 -16.54
N TYR A 392 -6.82 13.30 -16.20
CA TYR A 392 -7.99 12.59 -16.69
C TYR A 392 -8.31 13.04 -18.11
N LEU A 393 -8.09 12.17 -19.09
CA LEU A 393 -8.31 12.48 -20.49
C LEU A 393 -9.03 11.32 -21.20
N GLY A 394 -10.02 11.66 -22.01
CA GLY A 394 -10.67 10.69 -22.90
C GLY A 394 -9.96 10.59 -24.25
N GLY A 395 -9.82 9.37 -24.77
CA GLY A 395 -9.13 9.14 -26.04
C GLY A 395 -7.61 9.16 -25.94
N ARG A 396 -6.94 9.23 -27.10
CA ARG A 396 -5.47 9.28 -27.21
C ARG A 396 -5.01 10.73 -27.43
N PRO A 397 -4.17 11.31 -26.57
CA PRO A 397 -3.71 12.69 -26.74
C PRO A 397 -2.86 12.83 -28.00
N ILE A 398 -3.09 13.91 -28.75
CA ILE A 398 -2.22 14.37 -29.84
C ILE A 398 -1.47 15.62 -29.39
N ASP A 399 -2.20 16.57 -28.81
CA ASP A 399 -1.68 17.87 -28.41
C ASP A 399 -2.45 18.42 -27.21
N MET A 400 -1.78 19.23 -26.39
CA MET A 400 -2.37 19.86 -25.22
C MET A 400 -1.85 21.29 -25.04
N SER A 401 -2.69 22.17 -24.51
CA SER A 401 -2.35 23.57 -24.26
C SER A 401 -1.40 23.80 -23.07
N ILE A 402 -0.93 22.73 -22.44
CA ILE A 402 -0.05 22.73 -21.26
C ILE A 402 1.14 21.82 -21.52
N ASP A 403 2.22 22.00 -20.78
CA ASP A 403 3.35 21.06 -20.83
C ASP A 403 2.96 19.72 -20.17
N TYR A 404 3.18 18.63 -20.90
CA TYR A 404 2.78 17.28 -20.51
C TYR A 404 3.80 16.22 -20.93
N GLN A 405 3.76 15.09 -20.26
CA GLN A 405 4.50 13.89 -20.58
C GLN A 405 3.56 12.72 -20.75
N LEU A 406 3.91 11.85 -21.69
CA LEU A 406 3.21 10.60 -21.96
C LEU A 406 4.01 9.46 -21.35
N GLU A 407 3.35 8.66 -20.54
CA GLU A 407 3.88 7.37 -20.12
C GLU A 407 3.47 6.32 -21.15
N VAL A 408 4.45 5.69 -21.77
CA VAL A 408 4.24 4.68 -22.81
C VAL A 408 5.06 3.44 -22.45
N LEU A 409 4.63 2.28 -22.94
CA LEU A 409 5.38 1.05 -22.78
C LEU A 409 6.73 1.12 -23.51
N GLU A 410 7.75 0.50 -22.93
CA GLU A 410 9.01 0.30 -23.63
C GLU A 410 8.81 -0.60 -24.86
N PRO A 411 9.50 -0.31 -25.98
CA PRO A 411 9.53 -1.18 -27.15
C PRO A 411 9.87 -2.62 -26.75
N ALA A 412 9.07 -3.59 -27.19
CA ALA A 412 9.38 -4.98 -26.93
C ALA A 412 10.66 -5.39 -27.69
N ARG A 413 11.56 -6.06 -26.97
CA ARG A 413 12.86 -6.53 -27.50
C ARG A 413 12.97 -8.03 -27.38
N TYR A 414 13.37 -8.68 -28.46
CA TYR A 414 13.47 -10.12 -28.54
C TYR A 414 14.85 -10.52 -29.05
N LEU A 415 15.47 -11.49 -28.37
CA LEU A 415 16.69 -12.14 -28.86
C LEU A 415 16.27 -13.39 -29.64
N ILE A 416 16.59 -13.44 -30.93
CA ILE A 416 16.22 -14.52 -31.84
C ILE A 416 17.48 -15.27 -32.24
N ALA A 417 17.49 -16.59 -32.07
CA ALA A 417 18.52 -17.47 -32.61
C ALA A 417 18.21 -17.82 -34.07
N VAL A 418 19.24 -17.81 -34.92
CA VAL A 418 19.10 -18.07 -36.36
C VAL A 418 18.95 -19.57 -36.68
N GLU A 419 19.36 -20.44 -35.76
CA GLU A 419 19.25 -21.90 -35.89
C GLU A 419 18.54 -22.51 -34.67
N GLU A 420 17.81 -23.61 -34.89
CA GLU A 420 17.11 -24.36 -33.85
C GLU A 420 18.12 -25.04 -32.92
N GLY A 421 18.07 -24.74 -31.60
CA GLY A 421 18.96 -25.34 -30.59
C GLY A 421 20.21 -24.53 -30.20
N GLY A 422 20.28 -23.24 -30.54
CA GLY A 422 21.33 -22.33 -30.04
C GLY A 422 21.42 -22.35 -28.50
N ALA A 423 22.64 -22.48 -27.97
CA ALA A 423 22.92 -22.93 -26.59
C ALA A 423 22.48 -21.99 -25.45
N ASP A 424 21.88 -20.84 -25.73
CA ASP A 424 21.43 -19.85 -24.74
C ASP A 424 20.25 -19.03 -25.31
N LEU A 425 19.07 -19.65 -25.39
CA LEU A 425 17.82 -18.89 -25.54
C LEU A 425 17.41 -18.42 -24.14
N SER A 426 17.56 -17.12 -23.84
CA SER A 426 17.02 -16.50 -22.62
C SER A 426 15.48 -16.43 -22.61
N VAL A 427 14.85 -16.72 -23.75
CA VAL A 427 13.41 -16.67 -23.99
C VAL A 427 13.04 -17.96 -24.71
N GLU A 428 12.28 -18.86 -24.07
CA GLU A 428 11.77 -20.07 -24.73
C GLU A 428 10.94 -19.65 -25.95
N ALA A 429 11.08 -20.32 -27.09
CA ALA A 429 10.40 -19.93 -28.33
C ALA A 429 8.87 -19.80 -28.19
N ASP A 430 8.29 -20.51 -27.21
CA ASP A 430 6.88 -20.47 -26.86
C ASP A 430 6.43 -19.19 -26.11
N SER A 431 7.36 -18.42 -25.57
CA SER A 431 7.11 -17.12 -24.93
C SER A 431 7.17 -15.94 -25.90
N LEU A 432 7.56 -16.16 -27.16
CA LEU A 432 7.53 -15.13 -28.19
C LEU A 432 6.09 -14.84 -28.68
N PRO A 433 5.77 -13.59 -29.03
CA PRO A 433 4.52 -13.22 -29.69
C PRO A 433 4.28 -14.03 -30.96
N LEU A 434 3.01 -14.25 -31.30
CA LEU A 434 2.62 -15.19 -32.37
C LEU A 434 3.23 -14.85 -33.74
N ASP A 435 3.30 -13.57 -34.09
CA ASP A 435 3.85 -13.09 -35.36
C ASP A 435 5.38 -13.25 -35.42
N VAL A 436 6.08 -12.93 -34.33
CA VAL A 436 7.52 -13.12 -34.17
C VAL A 436 7.84 -14.61 -34.22
N ARG A 437 7.10 -15.46 -33.50
CA ARG A 437 7.28 -16.92 -33.52
C ARG A 437 7.15 -17.50 -34.93
N LYS A 438 6.13 -17.07 -35.69
CA LYS A 438 5.97 -17.46 -37.10
C LYS A 438 7.13 -16.98 -37.99
N ALA A 439 7.73 -15.84 -37.68
CA ALA A 439 8.92 -15.36 -38.40
C ALA A 439 10.17 -16.19 -38.04
N VAL A 440 10.36 -16.51 -36.75
CA VAL A 440 11.46 -17.37 -36.28
C VAL A 440 11.36 -18.76 -36.89
N GLN A 441 10.17 -19.36 -36.93
CA GLN A 441 9.99 -20.68 -37.55
C GLN A 441 10.35 -20.66 -39.04
N ARG A 442 9.90 -19.65 -39.79
CA ARG A 442 10.26 -19.49 -41.21
C ARG A 442 11.77 -19.32 -41.39
N LEU A 443 12.41 -18.61 -40.47
CA LEU A 443 13.84 -18.41 -40.47
C LEU A 443 14.60 -19.72 -40.22
N TRP A 444 14.17 -20.54 -39.26
CA TRP A 444 14.76 -21.86 -39.00
C TRP A 444 14.57 -22.82 -40.18
N GLU A 445 13.39 -22.84 -40.78
CA GLU A 445 13.12 -23.62 -42.00
C GLU A 445 14.04 -23.20 -43.15
N SER A 446 14.25 -21.88 -43.33
CA SER A 446 15.15 -21.34 -44.35
C SER A 446 16.62 -21.64 -44.05
N SER A 447 17.03 -21.57 -42.78
CA SER A 447 18.40 -21.86 -42.35
C SER A 447 18.72 -23.34 -42.57
N ALA A 448 17.82 -24.24 -42.15
CA ALA A 448 17.96 -25.69 -42.35
C ALA A 448 17.97 -26.10 -43.83
N ALA A 449 17.30 -25.34 -44.70
CA ALA A 449 17.28 -25.59 -46.14
C ALA A 449 18.50 -25.03 -46.89
N SER A 450 19.27 -24.12 -46.28
CA SER A 450 20.42 -23.47 -46.90
C SER A 450 21.73 -24.15 -46.52
N SER A 451 22.67 -24.25 -47.47
CA SER A 451 24.05 -24.67 -47.20
C SER A 451 24.96 -23.50 -46.83
N GLU A 452 24.52 -22.27 -47.07
CA GLU A 452 25.22 -21.03 -46.73
C GLU A 452 24.48 -20.29 -45.60
N PRO A 453 25.20 -19.58 -44.72
CA PRO A 453 24.57 -18.82 -43.66
C PRO A 453 23.70 -17.70 -44.21
N LEU A 454 22.54 -17.51 -43.58
CA LEU A 454 21.60 -16.45 -43.93
C LEU A 454 22.25 -15.06 -43.76
N THR A 455 22.03 -14.20 -44.73
CA THR A 455 22.47 -12.80 -44.69
C THR A 455 21.54 -11.93 -43.86
N GLU A 456 22.03 -10.80 -43.34
CA GLU A 456 21.21 -9.83 -42.59
C GLU A 456 19.98 -9.35 -43.38
N ALA A 457 20.10 -9.20 -44.69
CA ALA A 457 19.02 -8.78 -45.57
C ALA A 457 17.92 -9.86 -45.66
N GLU A 458 18.31 -11.13 -45.78
CA GLU A 458 17.37 -12.26 -45.79
C GLU A 458 16.64 -12.38 -44.46
N ILE A 459 17.37 -12.29 -43.35
CA ILE A 459 16.80 -12.32 -42.00
C ILE A 459 15.80 -11.17 -41.82
N THR A 460 16.19 -9.93 -42.16
CA THR A 460 15.33 -8.75 -42.03
C THR A 460 14.07 -8.86 -42.89
N SER A 461 14.15 -9.48 -44.08
CA SER A 461 13.00 -9.66 -44.96
C SER A 461 11.94 -10.64 -44.43
N MET A 462 12.30 -11.51 -43.48
CA MET A 462 11.40 -12.50 -42.88
C MET A 462 10.71 -11.99 -41.61
N LEU A 463 11.24 -10.92 -41.00
CA LEU A 463 10.67 -10.30 -39.80
C LEU A 463 9.32 -9.62 -40.10
N PRO A 464 8.45 -9.45 -39.08
CA PRO A 464 7.25 -8.63 -39.21
C PRO A 464 7.56 -7.20 -39.65
N GLY A 465 6.66 -6.56 -40.40
CA GLY A 465 6.89 -5.22 -40.97
C GLY A 465 7.03 -4.09 -39.95
N ASP A 466 6.66 -4.34 -38.70
CA ASP A 466 6.79 -3.45 -37.55
C ASP A 466 7.94 -3.83 -36.61
N VAL A 467 8.78 -4.80 -36.98
CA VAL A 467 9.92 -5.29 -36.19
C VAL A 467 11.21 -5.09 -36.99
N TRP A 468 12.26 -4.59 -36.33
CA TRP A 468 13.55 -4.32 -36.97
C TRP A 468 14.73 -4.81 -36.12
N ALA A 469 15.83 -5.17 -36.77
CA ALA A 469 17.03 -5.66 -36.10
C ALA A 469 17.86 -4.51 -35.52
N VAL A 470 18.12 -4.57 -34.21
CA VAL A 470 18.88 -3.57 -33.45
C VAL A 470 20.34 -3.94 -33.30
N SER A 471 20.63 -5.23 -33.12
CA SER A 471 21.99 -5.75 -33.01
C SER A 471 22.10 -7.15 -33.57
N TRP A 472 23.32 -7.50 -33.99
CA TRP A 472 23.67 -8.76 -34.61
C TRP A 472 24.82 -9.40 -33.84
N GLU A 473 24.72 -10.69 -33.57
CA GLU A 473 25.79 -11.50 -32.98
C GLU A 473 26.25 -12.56 -33.98
N TYR A 474 27.56 -12.68 -34.16
CA TYR A 474 28.15 -13.54 -35.18
C TYR A 474 28.97 -14.67 -34.55
N ALA A 475 28.85 -15.86 -35.14
CA ALA A 475 29.70 -17.02 -34.88
C ALA A 475 30.56 -17.37 -36.09
N ALA A 476 31.43 -18.38 -35.96
CA ALA A 476 32.34 -18.83 -37.02
C ALA A 476 31.65 -19.20 -38.35
N GLY A 477 30.32 -19.37 -38.33
CA GLY A 477 29.50 -19.71 -39.49
C GLY A 477 28.62 -18.58 -40.04
N GLY A 478 28.50 -17.40 -39.42
CA GLY A 478 27.55 -16.36 -39.86
C GLY A 478 26.81 -15.68 -38.70
N VAL A 479 25.64 -15.10 -38.96
CA VAL A 479 24.78 -14.53 -37.91
C VAL A 479 24.24 -15.68 -37.06
N GLU A 480 24.53 -15.66 -35.76
CA GLU A 480 24.04 -16.67 -34.81
C GLU A 480 22.79 -16.19 -34.08
N LYS A 481 22.80 -14.93 -33.63
CA LYS A 481 21.66 -14.31 -32.94
C LYS A 481 21.42 -12.90 -33.47
N VAL A 482 20.16 -12.48 -33.42
CA VAL A 482 19.72 -11.12 -33.74
C VAL A 482 18.83 -10.60 -32.63
N THR A 483 19.12 -9.41 -32.13
CA THR A 483 18.19 -8.69 -31.25
C THR A 483 17.30 -7.84 -32.11
N VAL A 484 15.99 -8.06 -32.02
CA VAL A 484 14.99 -7.28 -32.74
C VAL A 484 14.15 -6.45 -31.78
N GLU A 485 13.65 -5.32 -32.25
CA GLU A 485 12.80 -4.40 -31.49
C GLU A 485 11.55 -4.06 -32.27
N ARG A 486 10.41 -4.01 -31.58
CA ARG A 486 9.14 -3.60 -32.19
C ARG A 486 8.99 -2.08 -32.23
N ARG A 487 8.51 -1.56 -33.36
CA ARG A 487 8.18 -0.15 -33.55
C ARG A 487 7.00 0.24 -32.64
N ILE A 488 7.12 1.37 -31.96
CA ILE A 488 6.00 1.96 -31.20
C ILE A 488 4.93 2.44 -32.19
N PRO A 489 3.63 2.14 -31.95
CA PRO A 489 2.55 2.60 -32.81
C PRO A 489 2.44 4.13 -32.80
N MET A 490 1.86 4.68 -33.87
CA MET A 490 1.58 6.11 -33.99
C MET A 490 0.08 6.35 -34.19
N PRO A 491 -0.63 6.99 -33.22
CA PRO A 491 -0.15 7.52 -31.95
C PRO A 491 0.31 6.43 -30.96
N PRO A 492 1.23 6.76 -30.03
CA PRO A 492 1.73 5.80 -29.05
C PRO A 492 0.61 5.26 -28.16
N ASP A 493 0.78 4.02 -27.68
CA ASP A 493 -0.08 3.46 -26.65
C ASP A 493 0.23 4.10 -25.30
N THR A 494 -0.50 5.18 -25.02
CA THR A 494 -0.35 5.97 -23.80
C THR A 494 -1.03 5.26 -22.63
N LEU A 495 -0.27 4.95 -21.59
CA LEU A 495 -0.77 4.41 -20.33
C LEU A 495 -1.31 5.51 -19.43
N SER A 496 -0.56 6.61 -19.29
CA SER A 496 -0.88 7.75 -18.44
C SER A 496 -0.41 9.05 -19.09
N VAL A 497 -1.08 10.15 -18.77
CA VAL A 497 -0.69 11.50 -19.16
C VAL A 497 -0.48 12.30 -17.89
N SER A 498 0.65 12.98 -17.72
CA SER A 498 0.89 13.82 -16.54
C SER A 498 1.40 15.21 -16.93
N SER A 499 1.07 16.23 -16.13
CA SER A 499 1.63 17.56 -16.35
C SER A 499 3.00 17.69 -15.69
N THR A 500 3.91 18.36 -16.38
CA THR A 500 5.25 18.69 -15.85
C THR A 500 5.20 19.86 -14.87
N ASN A 501 4.13 20.65 -14.89
CA ASN A 501 3.93 21.81 -14.02
C ASN A 501 2.66 21.62 -13.18
N PRO A 502 2.61 22.14 -11.93
CA PRO A 502 1.39 22.07 -11.14
C PRO A 502 0.25 22.87 -11.79
N LEU A 503 -0.95 22.29 -11.81
CA LEU A 503 -2.16 23.00 -12.23
C LEU A 503 -2.86 23.57 -11.00
N ALA A 504 -3.06 24.89 -10.98
CA ALA A 504 -3.79 25.55 -9.91
C ALA A 504 -5.27 25.13 -9.90
N ALA A 505 -5.91 25.19 -8.73
CA ALA A 505 -7.35 24.94 -8.60
C ALA A 505 -8.14 25.92 -9.49
N GLY A 506 -9.08 25.39 -10.27
CA GLY A 506 -9.82 26.15 -11.29
C GLY A 506 -9.05 26.36 -12.61
N GLY A 507 -7.83 25.84 -12.73
CA GLY A 507 -7.07 25.87 -13.97
C GLY A 507 -7.72 25.00 -15.04
N SER A 508 -7.69 25.48 -16.29
CA SER A 508 -8.20 24.75 -17.45
C SER A 508 -7.08 24.42 -18.43
N TYR A 509 -7.19 23.27 -19.08
CA TYR A 509 -6.37 22.91 -20.22
C TYR A 509 -7.26 22.42 -21.36
N GLN A 510 -6.77 22.63 -22.57
CA GLN A 510 -7.38 22.14 -23.79
C GLN A 510 -6.54 20.98 -24.33
N ALA A 511 -7.19 19.93 -24.78
CA ALA A 511 -6.55 18.76 -25.35
C ALA A 511 -7.18 18.40 -26.69
N THR A 512 -6.34 18.15 -27.69
CA THR A 512 -6.74 17.52 -28.95
C THR A 512 -6.50 16.03 -28.82
N VAL A 513 -7.55 15.22 -28.95
CA VAL A 513 -7.52 13.77 -28.75
C VAL A 513 -8.03 13.03 -29.97
N LEU A 514 -7.52 11.82 -30.19
CA LEU A 514 -8.09 10.86 -31.14
C LEU A 514 -9.11 10.00 -30.40
N VAL A 515 -10.31 9.88 -31.00
CA VAL A 515 -11.37 8.98 -30.54
C VAL A 515 -11.80 8.05 -31.66
N SER A 516 -12.03 6.78 -31.34
CA SER A 516 -12.56 5.80 -32.29
C SER A 516 -13.97 6.17 -32.72
N THR A 517 -14.21 6.10 -34.03
CA THR A 517 -15.53 6.26 -34.68
C THR A 517 -16.06 4.93 -35.21
N ALA A 518 -15.43 3.81 -34.82
CA ALA A 518 -15.84 2.48 -35.25
C ALA A 518 -17.29 2.20 -34.83
N SER A 519 -18.11 1.83 -35.81
CA SER A 519 -19.49 1.40 -35.57
C SER A 519 -19.54 -0.05 -35.08
N GLU A 520 -20.66 -0.46 -34.48
CA GLU A 520 -20.90 -1.87 -34.15
C GLU A 520 -20.73 -2.79 -35.37
N THR A 521 -21.16 -2.36 -36.55
CA THR A 521 -20.96 -3.12 -37.80
C THR A 521 -19.48 -3.24 -38.18
N ASP A 522 -18.68 -2.19 -37.96
CA ASP A 522 -17.23 -2.25 -38.19
C ASP A 522 -16.58 -3.24 -37.19
N LEU A 523 -17.01 -3.23 -35.92
CA LEU A 523 -16.46 -4.09 -34.86
C LEU A 523 -16.82 -5.57 -35.04
N ARG A 524 -18.04 -5.88 -35.51
CA ARG A 524 -18.42 -7.25 -35.87
C ARG A 524 -17.65 -7.78 -37.09
N ALA A 525 -17.30 -6.91 -38.02
CA ALA A 525 -16.51 -7.27 -39.19
C ALA A 525 -14.99 -7.31 -38.91
N ALA A 526 -14.56 -6.91 -37.71
CA ALA A 526 -13.16 -6.91 -37.33
C ALA A 526 -12.60 -8.35 -37.26
N GLY A 527 -11.41 -8.54 -37.82
CA GLY A 527 -10.70 -9.82 -37.80
C GLY A 527 -9.99 -10.10 -36.48
N ILE A 528 -9.22 -11.19 -36.47
CA ILE A 528 -8.38 -11.64 -35.35
C ILE A 528 -6.88 -11.41 -35.61
N GLU A 529 -6.54 -10.70 -36.68
CA GLU A 529 -5.18 -10.27 -36.97
C GLU A 529 -4.89 -8.99 -36.21
N TYR A 530 -4.27 -9.14 -35.05
CA TYR A 530 -3.94 -8.01 -34.18
C TYR A 530 -2.60 -7.37 -34.54
N PRO A 531 -2.45 -6.06 -34.33
CA PRO A 531 -1.16 -5.39 -34.41
C PRO A 531 -0.14 -6.01 -33.46
N GLY A 532 1.13 -5.96 -33.86
CA GLY A 532 2.22 -6.51 -33.08
C GLY A 532 2.32 -6.03 -31.64
N TRP A 533 2.13 -4.73 -31.42
CA TRP A 533 2.16 -4.13 -30.08
C TRP A 533 1.02 -4.63 -29.18
N VAL A 534 -0.07 -5.15 -29.75
CA VAL A 534 -1.15 -5.82 -29.01
C VAL A 534 -0.74 -7.24 -28.64
N LEU A 535 -0.17 -7.98 -29.59
CA LEU A 535 0.31 -9.36 -29.39
C LEU A 535 1.39 -9.45 -28.32
N ASP A 536 2.23 -8.42 -28.20
CA ASP A 536 3.31 -8.35 -27.22
C ASP A 536 2.84 -8.22 -25.77
N ARG A 537 1.66 -7.61 -25.54
CA ARG A 537 1.35 -6.99 -24.22
C ARG A 537 -0.05 -7.23 -23.68
N TYR A 538 -1.02 -7.68 -24.47
CA TYR A 538 -2.42 -7.77 -24.03
C TYR A 538 -3.04 -9.17 -24.19
N LEU A 539 -2.25 -10.20 -24.53
CA LEU A 539 -2.72 -11.58 -24.72
C LEU A 539 -2.11 -12.59 -23.73
N GLN A 540 -1.29 -12.13 -22.80
CA GLN A 540 -0.72 -12.91 -21.72
C GLN A 540 -1.79 -13.37 -20.73
N LEU A 541 -1.59 -14.55 -20.18
CA LEU A 541 -2.34 -15.10 -19.06
C LEU A 541 -1.35 -15.63 -18.04
N PRO A 542 -1.54 -15.40 -16.73
CA PRO A 542 -0.68 -15.96 -15.70
C PRO A 542 -0.78 -17.49 -15.66
N ASP A 543 0.34 -18.18 -15.43
CA ASP A 543 0.38 -19.64 -15.32
C ASP A 543 -0.54 -20.19 -14.21
N ALA A 544 -0.77 -19.40 -13.17
CA ALA A 544 -1.59 -19.76 -12.02
C ALA A 544 -3.06 -19.34 -12.14
N MET A 545 -3.53 -18.95 -13.34
CA MET A 545 -4.93 -18.53 -13.54
C MET A 545 -5.92 -19.67 -13.17
N PRO A 546 -6.94 -19.41 -12.35
CA PRO A 546 -7.93 -20.43 -11.99
C PRO A 546 -8.72 -20.96 -13.19
N SER A 547 -8.77 -22.28 -13.35
CA SER A 547 -9.49 -22.95 -14.45
C SER A 547 -10.96 -22.54 -14.59
N ARG A 548 -11.65 -22.27 -13.47
CA ARG A 548 -13.07 -21.84 -13.47
C ARG A 548 -13.28 -20.52 -14.21
N VAL A 549 -12.31 -19.60 -14.20
CA VAL A 549 -12.38 -18.34 -14.94
C VAL A 549 -12.36 -18.62 -16.45
N THR A 550 -11.47 -19.52 -16.89
CA THR A 550 -11.40 -19.97 -18.30
C THR A 550 -12.68 -20.70 -18.71
N ASP A 551 -13.16 -21.62 -17.87
CA ASP A 551 -14.39 -22.39 -18.12
C ASP A 551 -15.60 -21.46 -18.29
N LEU A 552 -15.71 -20.43 -17.42
CA LEU A 552 -16.76 -19.42 -17.51
C LEU A 552 -16.63 -18.59 -18.78
N ALA A 553 -15.41 -18.16 -19.14
CA ALA A 553 -15.18 -17.40 -20.37
C ALA A 553 -15.57 -18.21 -21.61
N GLU A 554 -15.22 -19.49 -21.68
CA GLU A 554 -15.62 -20.39 -22.76
C GLU A 554 -17.13 -20.62 -22.79
N GLU A 555 -17.77 -20.74 -21.62
CA GLU A 555 -19.23 -20.87 -21.52
C GLU A 555 -19.95 -19.63 -22.04
N LEU A 556 -19.58 -18.44 -21.56
CA LEU A 556 -20.20 -17.18 -21.92
C LEU A 556 -20.04 -16.86 -23.40
N THR A 557 -18.94 -17.30 -24.02
CA THR A 557 -18.58 -16.96 -25.40
C THR A 557 -18.87 -18.06 -26.41
N ARG A 558 -19.49 -19.17 -25.98
CA ARG A 558 -19.72 -20.37 -26.80
C ARG A 558 -20.45 -20.09 -28.12
N ASP A 559 -21.46 -19.23 -28.07
CA ASP A 559 -22.34 -18.94 -29.21
C ASP A 559 -21.91 -17.67 -29.99
N ALA A 560 -20.79 -17.03 -29.60
CA ALA A 560 -20.30 -15.81 -30.22
C ALA A 560 -19.23 -16.11 -31.28
N GLU A 561 -19.44 -15.62 -32.51
CA GLU A 561 -18.57 -15.91 -33.66
C GLU A 561 -17.40 -14.92 -33.74
N THR A 562 -17.62 -13.68 -33.31
CA THR A 562 -16.66 -12.57 -33.46
C THR A 562 -16.09 -12.11 -32.11
N PRO A 563 -14.86 -11.58 -32.04
CA PRO A 563 -14.31 -11.02 -30.79
C PRO A 563 -15.21 -9.95 -30.16
N TYR A 564 -15.89 -9.15 -30.99
CA TYR A 564 -16.87 -8.17 -30.53
C TYR A 564 -18.06 -8.82 -29.82
N GLU A 565 -18.65 -9.86 -30.40
CA GLU A 565 -19.77 -10.59 -29.78
C GLU A 565 -19.35 -11.28 -28.48
N LYS A 566 -18.12 -11.81 -28.42
CA LYS A 566 -17.55 -12.35 -27.18
C LYS A 566 -17.44 -11.30 -26.09
N ALA A 567 -16.91 -10.13 -26.41
CA ALA A 567 -16.82 -9.00 -25.48
C ALA A 567 -18.21 -8.52 -25.02
N VAL A 568 -19.20 -8.51 -25.92
CA VAL A 568 -20.60 -8.18 -25.59
C VAL A 568 -21.19 -9.21 -24.62
N ALA A 569 -20.99 -10.50 -24.84
CA ALA A 569 -21.48 -11.56 -23.95
C ALA A 569 -20.89 -11.44 -22.54
N ILE A 570 -19.57 -11.22 -22.45
CA ILE A 570 -18.88 -11.00 -21.18
C ILE A 570 -19.42 -9.74 -20.48
N ARG A 571 -19.55 -8.62 -21.19
CA ARG A 571 -20.13 -7.37 -20.66
C ARG A 571 -21.53 -7.60 -20.10
N ASP A 572 -22.37 -8.31 -20.83
CA ASP A 572 -23.77 -8.52 -20.44
C ASP A 572 -23.88 -9.41 -19.20
N TYR A 573 -23.01 -10.41 -19.07
CA TYR A 573 -22.84 -11.18 -17.84
C TYR A 573 -22.38 -10.30 -16.66
N LEU A 574 -21.30 -9.53 -16.82
CA LEU A 574 -20.76 -8.67 -15.76
C LEU A 574 -21.78 -7.64 -15.26
N ARG A 575 -22.68 -7.17 -16.13
CA ARG A 575 -23.79 -6.26 -15.77
C ARG A 575 -24.88 -6.90 -14.94
N THR A 576 -24.90 -8.23 -14.79
CA THR A 576 -25.83 -8.92 -13.88
C THR A 576 -25.35 -8.92 -12.43
N LEU A 577 -24.06 -8.69 -12.20
CA LEU A 577 -23.46 -8.61 -10.87
C LEU A 577 -23.82 -7.28 -10.19
N GLU A 578 -23.88 -7.28 -8.85
CA GLU A 578 -24.33 -6.11 -8.08
C GLU A 578 -23.25 -5.01 -8.04
N TYR A 579 -23.65 -3.76 -8.31
CA TYR A 579 -22.75 -2.62 -8.11
C TYR A 579 -22.74 -2.17 -6.63
N ALA A 580 -21.64 -2.40 -5.93
CA ALA A 580 -21.45 -2.08 -4.52
C ALA A 580 -20.08 -1.43 -4.26
N LEU A 581 -20.07 -0.30 -3.54
CA LEU A 581 -18.84 0.37 -3.12
C LEU A 581 -18.26 -0.21 -1.83
N ASP A 582 -19.09 -0.87 -1.02
CA ASP A 582 -18.68 -1.51 0.24
C ASP A 582 -18.54 -3.03 0.03
N ILE A 583 -17.31 -3.44 -0.27
CA ILE A 583 -16.95 -4.84 -0.54
C ILE A 583 -15.77 -5.29 0.32
N GLU A 584 -15.65 -6.59 0.50
CA GLU A 584 -14.48 -7.20 1.13
C GLU A 584 -13.38 -7.37 0.08
N ALA A 585 -12.12 -7.17 0.48
CA ALA A 585 -10.98 -7.47 -0.38
C ALA A 585 -10.84 -8.99 -0.56
N PRO A 586 -10.24 -9.46 -1.68
CA PRO A 586 -9.93 -10.87 -1.84
C PRO A 586 -9.06 -11.39 -0.69
N PRO A 587 -9.30 -12.61 -0.18
CA PRO A 587 -8.43 -13.24 0.80
C PRO A 587 -6.98 -13.37 0.29
N ASP A 588 -6.05 -13.46 1.23
CA ASP A 588 -4.63 -13.67 0.92
C ASP A 588 -4.43 -14.97 0.13
N GLY A 589 -3.65 -14.89 -0.95
CA GLY A 589 -3.40 -16.00 -1.87
C GLY A 589 -4.56 -16.35 -2.83
N ALA A 590 -5.72 -15.69 -2.73
CA ALA A 590 -6.81 -15.85 -3.70
C ALA A 590 -6.54 -15.00 -4.96
N ASP A 591 -7.06 -15.45 -6.09
CA ASP A 591 -7.11 -14.64 -7.32
C ASP A 591 -8.32 -13.70 -7.25
N GLY A 592 -8.09 -12.40 -7.44
CA GLY A 592 -9.13 -11.40 -7.27
C GLY A 592 -10.25 -11.48 -8.31
N VAL A 593 -9.97 -11.95 -9.53
CA VAL A 593 -10.99 -12.14 -10.57
C VAL A 593 -11.85 -13.35 -10.24
N ASP A 594 -11.25 -14.46 -9.83
CA ASP A 594 -12.00 -15.65 -9.37
C ASP A 594 -12.88 -15.33 -8.16
N TYR A 595 -12.33 -14.63 -7.16
CA TYR A 595 -13.09 -14.20 -5.97
C TYR A 595 -14.27 -13.29 -6.34
N PHE A 596 -14.05 -12.31 -7.23
CA PHE A 596 -15.12 -11.43 -7.70
C PHE A 596 -16.23 -12.19 -8.43
N LEU A 597 -15.86 -13.09 -9.35
CA LEU A 597 -16.81 -13.78 -10.22
C LEU A 597 -17.61 -14.88 -9.54
N PHE A 598 -17.08 -15.51 -8.49
CA PHE A 598 -17.67 -16.73 -7.92
C PHE A 598 -17.99 -16.68 -6.42
N GLU A 599 -17.34 -15.82 -5.65
CA GLU A 599 -17.53 -15.74 -4.20
C GLU A 599 -18.23 -14.45 -3.78
N LEU A 600 -17.80 -13.32 -4.35
CA LEU A 600 -18.30 -12.00 -3.97
C LEU A 600 -19.55 -11.59 -4.79
N GLU A 601 -19.52 -11.77 -6.11
CA GLU A 601 -20.60 -11.44 -7.08
C GLU A 601 -21.13 -9.98 -7.01
N LYS A 602 -20.32 -9.08 -6.43
CA LYS A 602 -20.60 -7.64 -6.33
C LYS A 602 -19.30 -6.84 -6.34
N GLY A 603 -19.34 -5.62 -6.86
CA GLY A 603 -18.15 -4.78 -6.95
C GLY A 603 -18.42 -3.40 -7.51
N TYR A 604 -17.36 -2.64 -7.78
CA TYR A 604 -17.46 -1.33 -8.41
C TYR A 604 -16.71 -1.33 -9.74
N CYS A 605 -16.38 -0.16 -10.29
CA CYS A 605 -15.86 -0.05 -11.66
C CYS A 605 -14.41 -0.53 -11.89
N GLN A 606 -13.69 -0.88 -10.82
CA GLN A 606 -12.36 -1.49 -10.88
C GLN A 606 -12.52 -2.99 -11.12
#